data_AF-A0A1Q6LDP1-F1
#
_entry.id   AF-A0A1Q6LDP1-F1
#
_cell.length_a   1.000
_cell.length_b   1.000
_cell.length_c   1.000
_cell.angle_alpha   90.00
_cell.angle_beta   90.00
_cell.angle_gamma   90.00
#
_symmetry.space_group_name_H-M   'P 1'
#
loop_
_entity.id
_entity.type
_entity.pdbx_description
1 polymer ?
#
loop_
_entity_poly.entity_id
_entity_poly.type
_entity_poly.pdbx_seq_one_letter_code
_entity_poly.pdbx_strand_id
1 'polypeptide(L)' 'MGNDIGAYNTCGHLCKYCYANSNKGIVIENIKKHNENSPFLIGNNEIVDKIKEAKQKSWIVSQNEQISFI' A
#
# COMPACT_ATOMS: atom_id res chain seq x y z
N MET A 1 -12.43 -8.48 -2.24
CA MET A 1 -11.77 -7.48 -3.10
C MET A 1 -10.74 -6.80 -2.22
N GLY A 2 -9.57 -7.41 -2.11
CA GLY A 2 -8.41 -6.99 -2.88
C GLY A 2 -7.56 -6.21 -1.89
N ASN A 3 -6.76 -6.92 -1.08
CA ASN A 3 -5.75 -6.26 -0.27
C ASN A 3 -4.95 -5.39 -1.24
N ASP A 4 -4.98 -4.08 -1.04
CA ASP A 4 -4.26 -3.16 -1.88
C ASP A 4 -2.78 -3.56 -1.81
N ILE A 5 -2.21 -3.94 -2.94
CA ILE A 5 -0.78 -4.27 -3.03
C ILE A 5 0.08 -3.00 -2.88
N GLY A 6 -0.56 -1.83 -2.84
CA GLY A 6 0.00 -0.50 -2.69
C GLY A 6 -0.37 0.40 -3.87
N ALA A 7 -0.04 1.70 -3.75
CA ALA A 7 -0.42 2.69 -4.75
C ALA A 7 0.47 2.68 -6.00
N TYR A 8 -0.15 2.71 -7.18
CA TYR A 8 0.54 2.81 -8.47
C TYR A 8 1.32 4.12 -8.63
N ASN A 9 2.41 4.07 -9.39
CA ASN A 9 3.22 5.25 -9.73
C ASN A 9 3.64 6.08 -8.52
N THR A 10 4.11 5.43 -7.47
CA THR A 10 4.58 6.06 -6.23
C THR A 10 6.00 5.64 -5.85
N CYS A 11 6.55 4.58 -6.46
CA CYS A 11 7.85 4.04 -6.10
C CYS A 11 9.00 4.83 -6.75
N GLY A 12 9.68 5.65 -5.96
CA GLY A 12 10.83 6.48 -6.39
C GLY A 12 12.11 5.73 -6.74
N HIS A 13 12.17 4.42 -6.47
CA HIS A 13 13.35 3.60 -6.78
C HIS A 13 13.48 3.27 -8.28
N LEU A 14 12.42 3.45 -9.07
CA LEU A 14 12.43 3.26 -10.53
C LEU A 14 12.97 1.88 -11.00
N CYS A 15 12.79 0.83 -10.19
CA CYS A 15 13.22 -0.53 -10.52
C CYS A 15 12.46 -1.08 -11.74
N LYS A 16 13.17 -1.85 -12.58
CA LYS A 16 12.67 -2.39 -13.87
C LYS A 16 11.39 -3.21 -13.78
N TYR A 17 11.16 -3.91 -12.68
CA TYR A 17 10.03 -4.84 -12.51
C TYR A 17 9.06 -4.41 -11.40
N CYS A 18 9.12 -3.14 -10.97
CA CYS A 18 8.22 -2.65 -9.95
C CYS A 18 6.87 -2.27 -10.57
N TYR A 19 5.77 -2.81 -10.04
CA TYR A 19 4.44 -2.45 -10.53
C TYR A 19 4.08 -0.98 -10.25
N ALA A 20 4.69 -0.39 -9.21
CA ALA A 20 4.37 0.94 -8.69
C ALA A 20 5.18 2.07 -9.35
N ASN A 21 5.78 1.85 -10.52
CA ASN A 21 6.51 2.90 -11.26
C ASN A 21 6.34 2.83 -12.80
N SER A 22 5.20 2.32 -13.27
CA SER A 22 4.92 2.14 -14.71
C SER A 22 5.06 3.42 -15.55
N ASN A 23 4.90 4.59 -14.95
CA ASN A 23 5.16 5.88 -15.57
C ASN A 23 6.06 6.75 -14.67
N LYS A 24 7.31 6.94 -15.11
CA LYS A 24 8.32 7.74 -14.40
C LYS A 24 7.88 9.20 -14.15
N GLY A 25 7.21 9.83 -15.11
CA GLY A 25 6.74 11.22 -14.95
C GLY A 25 5.72 11.34 -13.83
N ILE A 26 4.74 10.42 -13.80
CA ILE A 26 3.71 10.38 -12.75
C ILE A 26 4.34 10.06 -11.38
N VAL A 27 5.32 9.15 -11.32
CA VAL A 27 6.06 8.86 -10.09
C VAL A 27 6.69 10.12 -9.50
N ILE A 28 7.37 10.90 -10.32
CA ILE A 28 8.02 12.14 -9.88
C ILE A 28 6.99 13.15 -9.34
N GLU A 29 5.86 13.30 -10.02
CA GLU A 29 4.78 14.21 -9.58
C GLU A 29 4.09 13.73 -8.30
N ASN A 30 3.94 12.42 -8.11
CA ASN A 30 3.35 11.86 -6.91
C ASN A 30 4.27 11.98 -5.70
N ILE A 31 5.56 11.70 -5.84
CA ILE A 31 6.52 11.78 -4.73
C ILE A 31 6.57 13.19 -4.14
N LYS A 32 6.43 14.24 -4.97
CA LYS A 32 6.35 15.63 -4.50
C LYS A 32 5.17 15.90 -3.56
N LYS A 33 4.13 15.08 -3.60
CA LYS A 33 2.94 15.18 -2.73
C LYS A 33 3.05 14.31 -1.48
N HIS A 34 4.19 13.64 -1.26
CA HIS A 34 4.44 12.92 -0.02
C HIS A 34 4.46 13.89 1.17
N ASN A 35 3.83 13.48 2.27
CA ASN A 35 3.87 14.19 3.53
C ASN A 35 4.36 13.21 4.60
N GLU A 36 5.53 13.48 5.18
CA GLU A 36 6.15 12.63 6.21
C GLU A 36 5.31 12.48 7.49
N ASN A 37 4.40 13.43 7.74
CA ASN A 37 3.49 13.40 8.89
C ASN A 37 2.15 12.70 8.57
N SER A 38 1.95 12.27 7.33
CA SER A 38 0.76 11.56 6.88
C SER A 38 0.99 10.05 6.96
N PRO A 39 -0.01 9.24 7.39
CA PRO A 39 0.08 7.79 7.31
C PRO A 39 -0.07 7.25 5.87
N PHE A 40 -0.39 8.12 4.91
CA PHE A 40 -0.55 7.76 3.50
C PHE A 40 0.79 7.82 2.76
N LEU A 41 0.98 6.94 1.77
CA LEU A 41 2.18 6.96 0.94
C LEU A 41 2.32 8.28 0.17
N ILE A 42 1.21 8.82 -0.35
CA ILE A 42 1.14 10.08 -1.06
C ILE A 42 -0.13 10.84 -0.63
N GLY A 43 -0.03 12.13 -0.37
CA GLY A 43 -1.15 12.97 0.03
C GLY A 43 -1.56 12.82 1.50
N ASN A 44 -2.80 13.18 1.79
CA ASN A 44 -3.41 13.18 3.13
C ASN A 44 -4.83 12.62 3.06
N ASN A 45 -5.46 12.44 4.22
CA ASN A 45 -6.88 12.12 4.27
C ASN A 45 -7.73 13.27 3.71
N GLU A 46 -8.73 12.92 2.94
CA GLU A 46 -9.75 13.84 2.44
C GLU A 46 -10.97 13.84 3.37
N ILE A 47 -11.77 14.92 3.32
CA ILE A 47 -12.96 15.08 4.19
C ILE A 47 -13.98 13.95 3.97
N VAL A 48 -14.01 13.37 2.77
CA VAL A 48 -14.94 12.31 2.38
C VAL A 48 -14.44 10.90 2.71
N ASP A 49 -13.19 10.77 3.17
CA ASP A 49 -12.61 9.47 3.52
C ASP A 49 -13.31 8.87 4.75
N LYS A 50 -13.50 7.55 4.71
CA LYS A 50 -14.11 6.79 5.81
C LYS A 50 -13.08 5.85 6.40
N ILE A 51 -12.50 6.27 7.52
CA ILE A 51 -11.58 5.44 8.30
C ILE A 51 -12.39 4.36 9.02
N LYS A 52 -11.97 3.10 8.87
CA LYS A 52 -12.58 1.95 9.54
C LYS A 52 -11.49 1.10 10.16
N GLU A 53 -11.79 0.53 11.32
CA GLU A 53 -10.92 -0.43 11.95
C GLU A 53 -10.84 -1.71 11.11
N ALA A 54 -9.61 -2.12 10.77
CA ALA A 54 -9.38 -3.35 10.02
C ALA A 54 -9.47 -4.56 10.97
N LYS A 55 -10.30 -5.55 10.62
CA LYS A 55 -10.38 -6.83 11.34
C LYS A 55 -9.21 -7.74 10.98
N GLN A 56 -8.00 -7.37 11.39
CA GLN A 56 -6.81 -8.19 11.17
C GLN A 56 -6.77 -9.35 12.18
N LYS A 57 -6.46 -10.55 11.69
CA LYS A 57 -6.22 -11.74 12.52
C LYS A 57 -4.84 -12.27 12.19
N SER A 58 -4.16 -12.80 13.20
CA SER A 58 -2.90 -13.53 12.98
C SER A 58 -3.20 -14.83 12.26
N TRP A 59 -2.42 -15.13 11.23
CA TRP A 59 -2.41 -16.43 10.55
C TRP A 59 -1.14 -17.24 10.85
N ILE A 60 -0.35 -16.79 11.84
CA ILE A 60 0.83 -17.54 12.30
C ILE A 60 0.33 -18.78 13.05
N VAL A 61 0.72 -19.95 12.57
CA VAL A 61 0.43 -21.27 13.16
C VAL A 61 1.70 -21.89 13.73
N SER A 62 1.56 -22.92 14.56
CA SER A 62 2.73 -23.59 15.15
C SER A 62 3.56 -24.32 14.08
N GLN A 63 4.83 -24.61 14.38
CA GLN A 63 5.65 -25.40 13.46
C GLN A 63 4.98 -26.77 13.23
N ASN A 64 4.76 -27.10 11.95
CA ASN A 64 4.10 -28.31 11.45
C ASN A 64 2.56 -28.28 11.38
N GLU A 65 1.91 -27.13 11.55
CA GLU A 65 0.48 -26.95 11.27
C GLU A 65 0.23 -26.38 9.87
N GLN A 66 -0.77 -26.92 9.16
CA GLN A 66 -1.28 -26.35 7.92
C GLN A 66 -2.48 -25.45 8.20
N ILE A 67 -2.47 -24.24 7.66
CA ILE A 67 -3.62 -23.32 7.74
C ILE A 67 -4.78 -23.90 6.91
N SER A 68 -5.93 -24.11 7.57
CA SER A 68 -7.20 -24.49 6.92
C SER A 68 -8.12 -23.28 6.83
N PHE A 69 -8.74 -23.08 5.67
CA PHE A 69 -9.68 -21.98 5.40
C PHE A 69 -11.16 -22.44 5.36
N ILE A 70 -11.43 -23.65 5.87
CA ILE A 70 -12.77 -24.26 5.92
C ILE A 70 -13.45 -23.91 7.24
#